data_AF-A0A7C9HA55-F1
#
_entry.id   AF-A0A7C9HA55-F1
#
_cell.length_a   1.000
_cell.length_b   1.000
_cell.length_c   1.000
_cell.angle_alpha   90.00
_cell.angle_beta   90.00
_cell.angle_gamma   90.00
#
_symmetry.space_group_name_H-M   'P 1'
#
loop_
_entity.id
_entity.type
_entity.pdbx_description
1 polymer ?
#
loop_
_entity_poly.entity_id
_entity_poly.type
_entity_poly.pdbx_seq_one_letter_code
_entity_poly.pdbx_strand_id
1 'polypeptide(L)'
;MQIKKTILTESVTLEELRKIIREGRAAEVLAVGDQIYIDFDDAAVPYDVIGIDADTPAAEELKHTVTIQAHELIEEHPFDTKGRYGSNDWETSELREYLNSETYAARYAELAEYAIPVTKMNTNGRKTVDTFFLLSVGEYDAKDTPYEYYKDKPYRAAKHAKDDFNDWHRMRSAYRGNSCNTWCVYSGGGVSGGFGAYYFMRCAPACAIG
;
A
#
# COMPACT_ATOMS: atom_id res chain seq x y z
N MET A 1 17.14 37.87 12.33
CA MET A 1 16.91 36.68 11.49
C MET A 1 16.29 35.62 12.40
N GLN A 2 14.96 35.45 12.34
CA GLN A 2 14.27 34.46 13.17
C GLN A 2 13.75 33.36 12.24
N ILE A 3 14.28 32.16 12.44
CA ILE A 3 13.68 30.92 11.96
C ILE A 3 12.43 30.71 12.83
N LYS A 4 11.25 30.90 12.25
CA LYS A 4 10.00 30.31 12.77
C LYS A 4 9.62 29.18 11.82
N LYS A 5 10.37 28.08 11.86
CA LYS A 5 9.79 26.79 11.45
C LYS A 5 9.13 26.24 12.71
N THR A 6 7.90 26.69 12.96
CA THR A 6 7.03 26.09 13.95
C THR A 6 6.82 24.66 13.49
N ILE A 7 7.56 23.73 14.10
CA ILE A 7 7.32 22.30 13.97
C ILE A 7 5.92 22.12 14.55
N LEU A 8 4.96 21.75 13.69
CA LEU A 8 3.58 21.47 14.07
C LEU A 8 3.60 20.49 15.25
N THR A 9 3.36 21.04 16.44
CA THR A 9 3.12 20.32 17.70
C THR A 9 1.62 20.26 17.97
N GLU A 10 0.82 20.49 16.94
CA GLU A 10 -0.63 20.39 16.95
C GLU A 10 -0.99 19.09 16.24
N SER A 11 -1.59 18.15 16.97
CA SER A 11 -2.25 17.00 16.38
C SER A 11 -3.36 17.52 15.45
N VAL A 12 -3.18 17.37 14.14
CA VAL A 12 -4.23 17.66 13.16
C VAL A 12 -5.12 16.43 13.08
N THR A 13 -6.43 16.60 13.24
CA THR A 13 -7.39 15.50 13.08
C THR A 13 -7.52 15.09 11.61
N LEU A 14 -7.96 13.85 11.33
CA LEU A 14 -8.19 13.41 9.95
C LEU A 14 -9.25 14.26 9.22
N GLU A 15 -10.26 14.79 9.92
CA GLU A 15 -11.25 15.71 9.34
C GLU A 15 -10.65 17.07 8.96
N GLU A 16 -9.78 17.65 9.81
CA GLU A 16 -9.07 18.88 9.48
C GLU A 16 -8.11 18.66 8.30
N LEU A 17 -7.39 17.54 8.29
CA LEU A 17 -6.51 17.17 7.19
C LEU A 17 -7.31 17.03 5.90
N ARG A 18 -8.44 16.32 5.91
CA ARG A 18 -9.36 16.18 4.77
C ARG A 18 -9.80 17.55 4.24
N LYS A 19 -10.19 18.46 5.11
CA LYS A 19 -10.59 19.82 4.72
C LYS A 19 -9.45 20.56 4.01
N ILE A 20 -8.24 20.50 4.57
CA ILE A 20 -7.05 21.12 3.97
C ILE A 20 -6.72 20.51 2.61
N ILE A 21 -6.84 19.18 2.47
CA ILE A 21 -6.67 18.48 1.19
C ILE A 21 -7.68 18.98 0.16
N ARG A 22 -8.97 19.02 0.51
CA ARG A 22 -10.04 19.49 -0.38
C ARG A 22 -9.88 20.94 -0.84
N GLU A 23 -9.27 21.78 -0.01
CA GLU A 23 -8.91 23.16 -0.36
C GLU A 23 -7.67 23.27 -1.26
N GLY A 24 -6.97 22.16 -1.55
CA GLY A 24 -5.74 22.14 -2.35
C GLY A 24 -4.52 22.64 -1.59
N ARG A 25 -4.56 22.57 -0.25
CA ARG A 25 -3.57 23.20 0.65
C ARG A 25 -2.74 22.18 1.43
N ALA A 26 -2.81 20.89 1.05
CA ALA A 26 -2.07 19.82 1.73
C ALA A 26 -0.56 20.11 1.84
N ALA A 27 0.05 20.66 0.78
CA ALA A 27 1.47 21.00 0.75
C ALA A 27 1.88 22.16 1.69
N GLU A 28 0.92 22.88 2.29
CA GLU A 28 1.21 23.89 3.32
C GLU A 28 1.50 23.28 4.69
N VAL A 29 0.96 22.08 4.96
CA VAL A 29 0.99 21.43 6.28
C VAL A 29 1.69 20.07 6.28
N LEU A 30 1.80 19.41 5.13
CA LEU A 30 2.49 18.14 4.95
C LEU A 30 3.61 18.26 3.91
N ALA A 31 4.70 17.57 4.18
CA ALA A 31 5.74 17.25 3.21
C ALA A 31 5.71 15.75 2.88
N VAL A 32 6.13 15.43 1.67
CA VAL A 32 6.39 14.04 1.29
C VAL A 32 7.50 13.49 2.20
N GLY A 33 7.26 12.30 2.75
CA GLY A 33 8.11 11.66 3.76
C GLY A 33 7.74 11.98 5.21
N ASP A 34 6.79 12.90 5.46
CA ASP A 34 6.19 13.03 6.79
C ASP A 34 5.45 11.74 7.18
N GLN A 35 5.39 11.47 8.48
CA GLN A 35 4.69 10.31 9.02
C GLN A 35 3.41 10.71 9.73
N ILE A 36 2.35 9.98 9.43
CA ILE A 36 1.05 10.08 10.09
C ILE A 36 0.82 8.75 10.82
N TYR A 37 0.42 8.82 12.09
CA TYR A 37 0.11 7.63 12.87
C TYR A 37 -1.39 7.36 12.79
N ILE A 38 -1.75 6.12 12.45
CA ILE A 38 -3.12 5.69 12.24
C ILE A 38 -3.36 4.42 13.04
N ASP A 39 -4.45 4.37 13.78
CA ASP A 39 -4.82 3.18 14.52
C ASP A 39 -5.29 2.06 13.58
N PHE A 40 -4.66 0.91 13.73
CA PHE A 40 -4.98 -0.35 13.07
C PHE A 40 -5.02 -1.47 14.11
N ASP A 41 -6.16 -2.14 14.26
CA ASP A 41 -6.42 -3.11 15.34
C ASP A 41 -5.98 -2.60 16.73
N ASP A 42 -6.41 -1.38 17.07
CA ASP A 42 -6.10 -0.69 18.34
C ASP A 42 -4.60 -0.39 18.57
N ALA A 43 -3.77 -0.46 17.52
CA ALA A 43 -2.36 -0.12 17.56
C ALA A 43 -2.04 1.02 16.58
N ALA A 44 -1.34 2.05 17.07
CA ALA A 44 -0.87 3.15 16.24
C ALA A 44 0.23 2.66 15.28
N VAL A 45 -0.06 2.65 13.98
CA VAL A 45 0.85 2.26 12.91
C VAL A 45 1.32 3.51 12.15
N PRO A 46 2.63 3.67 11.91
CA PRO A 46 3.15 4.78 11.11
C PRO A 46 2.87 4.58 9.62
N TYR A 47 2.43 5.66 8.97
CA TYR A 47 2.20 5.78 7.53
C TYR A 47 3.03 6.93 6.97
N ASP A 48 3.82 6.66 5.94
CA ASP A 48 4.57 7.68 5.22
C ASP A 48 3.66 8.37 4.19
N VAL A 49 3.72 9.70 4.13
CA VAL A 49 3.15 10.48 3.02
C VAL A 49 4.01 10.26 1.78
N ILE A 50 3.49 9.52 0.81
CA ILE A 50 4.24 9.15 -0.39
C ILE A 50 3.99 10.08 -1.60
N GLY A 51 2.86 10.78 -1.61
CA GLY A 51 2.51 11.72 -2.68
C GLY A 51 1.39 12.68 -2.30
N ILE A 52 1.42 13.86 -2.91
CA ILE A 52 0.36 14.88 -2.84
C ILE A 52 -0.10 15.10 -4.29
N ASP A 53 -1.40 15.01 -4.53
CA ASP A 53 -2.04 15.05 -5.86
C ASP A 53 -1.44 14.05 -6.86
N ALA A 54 -0.96 12.91 -6.35
CA ALA A 54 -0.31 11.86 -7.14
C ALA A 54 -1.31 10.84 -7.70
N ASP A 55 -2.38 10.55 -6.95
CA ASP A 55 -3.42 9.60 -7.34
C ASP A 55 -4.67 10.32 -7.84
N THR A 56 -5.32 9.74 -8.84
CA THR A 56 -6.60 10.22 -9.39
C THR A 56 -7.78 9.60 -8.63
N PRO A 57 -8.60 10.39 -7.92
CA PRO A 57 -9.84 9.91 -7.31
C PRO A 57 -10.77 9.25 -8.32
N ALA A 58 -11.52 8.25 -7.87
CA ALA A 58 -12.59 7.67 -8.68
C ALA A 58 -13.80 8.61 -8.81
N ALA A 59 -13.99 9.49 -7.82
CA ALA A 59 -15.05 10.48 -7.79
C ALA A 59 -14.56 11.80 -8.41
N GLU A 60 -15.22 12.28 -9.48
CA GLU A 60 -14.76 13.43 -10.28
C GLU A 60 -14.77 14.76 -9.53
N GLU A 61 -15.56 14.87 -8.46
CA GLU A 61 -15.63 16.05 -7.60
C GLU A 61 -14.40 16.23 -6.71
N LEU A 62 -13.67 15.14 -6.44
CA LEU A 62 -12.45 15.15 -5.65
C LEU A 62 -11.27 15.46 -6.57
N LYS A 63 -10.57 16.58 -6.29
CA LYS A 63 -9.48 17.08 -7.15
C LYS A 63 -8.10 16.92 -6.53
N HIS A 64 -8.06 16.86 -5.21
CA HIS A 64 -6.83 16.86 -4.44
C HIS A 64 -6.76 15.62 -3.56
N THR A 65 -5.57 15.06 -3.43
CA THR A 65 -5.35 13.82 -2.67
C THR A 65 -4.05 13.88 -1.91
N VAL A 66 -4.00 13.15 -0.79
CA VAL A 66 -2.74 12.78 -0.15
C VAL A 66 -2.68 11.27 -0.11
N THR A 67 -1.68 10.69 -0.76
CA THR A 67 -1.44 9.25 -0.73
C THR A 67 -0.49 8.93 0.39
N ILE A 68 -0.92 8.04 1.27
CA ILE A 68 -0.14 7.51 2.37
C ILE A 68 0.10 6.01 2.20
N GLN A 69 1.20 5.50 2.73
CA GLN A 69 1.51 4.09 2.73
C GLN A 69 2.03 3.65 4.10
N ALA A 70 1.61 2.48 4.55
CA ALA A 70 2.15 1.85 5.75
C ALA A 70 3.69 1.85 5.70
N HIS A 71 4.33 2.41 6.72
CA HIS A 71 5.79 2.44 6.82
C HIS A 71 6.34 1.01 6.87
N GLU A 72 5.65 0.16 7.65
CA GLU A 72 5.99 -1.22 7.93
C GLU A 72 5.09 -2.22 7.22
N LEU A 73 5.50 -3.49 7.26
CA LEU A 73 4.69 -4.62 6.83
C LEU A 73 3.66 -4.99 7.90
N ILE A 74 2.37 -4.81 7.58
CA ILE A 74 1.30 -4.90 8.57
C ILE A 74 0.83 -6.33 8.82
N GLU A 75 0.59 -7.12 7.77
CA GLU A 75 0.07 -8.47 7.93
C GLU A 75 0.46 -9.43 6.80
N GLU A 76 0.40 -10.72 7.10
CA GLU A 76 0.53 -11.80 6.11
C GLU A 76 -0.83 -12.12 5.50
N HIS A 77 -0.93 -12.06 4.18
CA HIS A 77 -2.13 -12.49 3.47
C HIS A 77 -1.73 -13.11 2.12
N PRO A 78 -2.29 -14.26 1.71
CA PRO A 78 -2.04 -14.81 0.38
C PRO A 78 -2.52 -13.84 -0.70
N PHE A 79 -1.81 -13.79 -1.83
CA PHE A 79 -2.22 -12.98 -2.98
C PHE A 79 -3.52 -13.52 -3.58
N ASP A 80 -3.54 -14.82 -3.86
CA ASP A 80 -4.70 -15.55 -4.33
C ASP A 80 -4.48 -17.06 -4.13
N THR A 81 -5.48 -17.72 -3.57
CA THR A 81 -5.53 -19.17 -3.31
C THR A 81 -6.49 -19.89 -4.26
N LYS A 82 -7.20 -19.16 -5.14
CA LYS A 82 -8.15 -19.72 -6.09
C LYS A 82 -7.44 -20.63 -7.12
N GLY A 83 -7.97 -21.84 -7.29
CA GLY A 83 -7.47 -22.83 -8.26
C GLY A 83 -6.21 -23.57 -7.82
N ARG A 84 -5.65 -24.41 -8.70
CA ARG A 84 -4.51 -25.30 -8.35
C ARG A 84 -3.20 -24.54 -8.07
N TYR A 85 -3.06 -23.31 -8.56
CA TYR A 85 -1.82 -22.53 -8.49
C TYR A 85 -1.99 -21.06 -8.05
N GLY A 86 -3.19 -20.62 -7.64
CA GLY A 86 -3.50 -19.20 -7.42
C GLY A 86 -3.45 -18.36 -8.71
N SER A 87 -3.87 -17.10 -8.66
CA SER A 87 -3.61 -16.06 -9.68
C SER A 87 -2.54 -15.06 -9.21
N ASN A 88 -1.96 -14.32 -10.15
CA ASN A 88 -1.16 -13.12 -9.87
C ASN A 88 -1.81 -11.87 -10.50
N ASP A 89 -3.07 -11.99 -10.92
CA ASP A 89 -3.86 -10.90 -11.45
C ASP A 89 -4.50 -10.11 -10.31
N TRP A 90 -4.06 -8.87 -10.09
CA TRP A 90 -4.56 -8.00 -9.01
C TRP A 90 -6.07 -7.84 -9.03
N GLU A 91 -6.64 -7.61 -10.22
CA GLU A 91 -8.06 -7.28 -10.40
C GLU A 91 -8.99 -8.33 -9.77
N THR A 92 -8.60 -9.60 -9.89
CA THR A 92 -9.39 -10.77 -9.45
C THR A 92 -8.80 -11.47 -8.21
N SER A 93 -7.73 -10.90 -7.64
CA SER A 93 -7.03 -11.48 -6.50
C SER A 93 -7.83 -11.42 -5.21
N GLU A 94 -7.70 -12.45 -4.38
CA GLU A 94 -8.29 -12.48 -3.03
C GLU A 94 -7.69 -11.40 -2.12
N LEU A 95 -6.42 -11.02 -2.32
CA LEU A 95 -5.80 -9.95 -1.57
C LEU A 95 -6.44 -8.58 -1.86
N ARG A 96 -6.73 -8.27 -3.13
CA ARG A 96 -7.45 -7.04 -3.49
C ARG A 96 -8.86 -7.04 -2.89
N GLU A 97 -9.56 -8.16 -3.04
CA GLU A 97 -10.90 -8.37 -2.47
C GLU A 97 -10.90 -8.13 -0.95
N TYR A 98 -9.90 -8.70 -0.26
CA TYR A 98 -9.70 -8.52 1.17
C TYR A 98 -9.42 -7.06 1.55
N LEU A 99 -8.42 -6.40 0.95
CA LEU A 99 -8.06 -5.02 1.29
C LEU A 99 -9.21 -4.02 1.04
N ASN A 100 -10.12 -4.32 0.12
CA ASN A 100 -11.28 -3.47 -0.20
C ASN A 100 -12.59 -3.97 0.42
N SER A 101 -12.51 -4.88 1.40
CA SER A 101 -13.67 -5.41 2.12
C SER A 101 -14.05 -4.53 3.31
N GLU A 102 -15.31 -4.61 3.73
CA GLU A 102 -15.76 -4.03 5.01
C GLU A 102 -14.98 -4.59 6.21
N THR A 103 -14.55 -5.86 6.14
CA THR A 103 -13.77 -6.49 7.21
C THR A 103 -12.39 -5.89 7.38
N TYR A 104 -11.73 -5.49 6.29
CA TYR A 104 -10.44 -4.81 6.37
C TYR A 104 -10.63 -3.34 6.77
N ALA A 105 -11.65 -2.66 6.23
CA ALA A 105 -11.98 -1.29 6.59
C ALA A 105 -12.29 -1.15 8.10
N ALA A 106 -13.00 -2.12 8.70
CA ALA A 106 -13.32 -2.13 10.13
C ALA A 106 -12.08 -2.19 11.04
N ARG A 107 -10.93 -2.63 10.53
CA ARG A 107 -9.65 -2.62 11.27
C ARG A 107 -9.03 -1.24 11.36
N TYR A 108 -9.47 -0.32 10.50
CA TYR A 108 -9.13 1.11 10.50
C TYR A 108 -10.36 1.92 10.93
N ALA A 109 -10.70 1.89 12.21
CA ALA A 109 -11.90 2.55 12.73
C ALA A 109 -11.97 4.04 12.35
N GLU A 110 -10.83 4.73 12.29
CA GLU A 110 -10.77 6.15 11.94
C GLU A 110 -10.56 6.40 10.45
N LEU A 111 -9.55 5.78 9.84
CA LEU A 111 -9.14 6.08 8.45
C LEU A 111 -10.20 5.66 7.41
N ALA A 112 -11.04 4.66 7.68
CA ALA A 112 -12.00 4.14 6.71
C ALA A 112 -13.01 5.20 6.20
N GLU A 113 -13.33 6.23 7.00
CA GLU A 113 -14.22 7.33 6.59
C GLU A 113 -13.52 8.32 5.63
N TYR A 114 -12.19 8.41 5.70
CA TYR A 114 -11.37 9.40 5.01
C TYR A 114 -10.65 8.84 3.78
N ALA A 115 -10.40 7.53 3.77
CA ALA A 115 -9.80 6.85 2.63
C ALA A 115 -10.79 6.84 1.46
N ILE A 116 -10.35 7.37 0.32
CA ILE A 116 -11.16 7.48 -0.88
C ILE A 116 -10.71 6.45 -1.94
N PRO A 117 -11.63 5.95 -2.77
CA PRO A 117 -11.28 5.09 -3.89
C PRO A 117 -10.51 5.88 -4.97
N VAL A 118 -9.43 5.29 -5.47
CA VAL A 118 -8.62 5.86 -6.56
C VAL A 118 -8.50 4.90 -7.73
N THR A 119 -8.27 5.45 -8.93
CA THR A 119 -8.08 4.65 -10.14
C THR A 119 -6.63 4.20 -10.25
N LYS A 120 -6.39 2.89 -10.31
CA LYS A 120 -5.05 2.29 -10.47
C LYS A 120 -4.94 1.54 -11.80
N MET A 121 -3.82 1.74 -12.49
CA MET A 121 -3.46 0.94 -13.67
C MET A 121 -2.70 -0.31 -13.23
N ASN A 122 -3.12 -1.47 -13.76
CA ASN A 122 -2.53 -2.77 -13.46
C ASN A 122 -1.66 -3.28 -14.63
N THR A 123 -0.78 -4.23 -14.35
CA THR A 123 0.15 -4.79 -15.34
C THR A 123 -0.53 -5.52 -16.50
N ASN A 124 -1.78 -5.95 -16.32
CA ASN A 124 -2.60 -6.54 -17.38
C ASN A 124 -3.24 -5.47 -18.29
N GLY A 125 -2.98 -4.18 -18.06
CA GLY A 125 -3.53 -3.05 -18.81
C GLY A 125 -4.94 -2.64 -18.39
N ARG A 126 -5.54 -3.30 -17.39
CA ARG A 126 -6.87 -2.98 -16.88
C ARG A 126 -6.78 -2.02 -15.70
N LYS A 127 -7.80 -1.18 -15.58
CA LYS A 127 -7.96 -0.25 -14.46
C LYS A 127 -8.76 -0.91 -13.34
N THR A 128 -8.34 -0.70 -12.11
CA THR A 128 -9.15 -0.99 -10.92
C THR A 128 -9.46 0.30 -10.17
N VAL A 129 -10.54 0.28 -9.40
CA VAL A 129 -10.88 1.31 -8.44
C VAL A 129 -10.72 0.71 -7.05
N ASP A 130 -9.75 1.22 -6.30
CA ASP A 130 -9.29 0.63 -5.05
C ASP A 130 -9.20 1.72 -3.97
N THR A 131 -9.80 1.49 -2.80
CA THR A 131 -9.66 2.35 -1.61
C THR A 131 -8.35 2.06 -0.90
N PHE A 132 -8.06 0.77 -0.68
CA PHE A 132 -6.76 0.29 -0.22
C PHE A 132 -6.11 -0.52 -1.33
N PHE A 133 -4.85 -0.21 -1.62
CA PHE A 133 -4.12 -0.82 -2.73
C PHE A 133 -2.67 -1.07 -2.37
N LEU A 134 -2.02 -1.93 -3.17
CA LEU A 134 -0.58 -2.06 -3.15
C LEU A 134 0.00 -1.27 -4.32
N LEU A 135 1.17 -0.67 -4.11
CA LEU A 135 1.93 -0.09 -5.19
C LEU A 135 2.39 -1.20 -6.15
N SER A 136 2.46 -0.86 -7.43
CA SER A 136 3.06 -1.67 -8.48
C SER A 136 4.57 -1.46 -8.52
N VAL A 137 5.29 -2.39 -9.15
CA VAL A 137 6.73 -2.31 -9.38
C VAL A 137 7.12 -1.02 -10.08
N GLY A 138 6.34 -0.57 -11.08
CA GLY A 138 6.60 0.68 -11.80
C GLY A 138 6.44 1.92 -10.91
N GLU A 139 5.55 1.87 -9.92
CA GLU A 139 5.38 2.96 -8.95
C GLU A 139 6.50 3.01 -7.91
N TYR A 140 7.34 1.98 -7.80
CA TYR A 140 8.60 2.02 -7.03
C TYR A 140 9.81 2.39 -7.89
N ASP A 141 9.67 2.41 -9.21
CA ASP A 141 10.78 2.78 -10.07
C ASP A 141 10.94 4.29 -10.03
N ALA A 142 12.04 4.76 -9.45
CA ALA A 142 12.39 6.17 -9.36
C ALA A 142 12.32 6.91 -10.70
N LYS A 143 12.45 6.19 -11.84
CA LYS A 143 12.35 6.77 -13.19
C LYS A 143 10.93 7.12 -13.60
N ASP A 144 9.96 6.33 -13.18
CA ASP A 144 8.58 6.35 -13.70
C ASP A 144 7.53 6.57 -12.60
N THR A 145 7.95 6.66 -11.33
CA THR A 145 7.04 6.76 -10.20
C THR A 145 6.25 8.08 -10.20
N PRO A 146 4.92 8.02 -9.95
CA PRO A 146 4.14 9.22 -9.68
C PRO A 146 4.36 9.76 -8.25
N TYR A 147 5.00 8.97 -7.38
CA TYR A 147 5.18 9.28 -5.97
C TYR A 147 6.53 9.93 -5.73
N GLU A 148 6.52 11.20 -5.34
CA GLU A 148 7.73 11.97 -5.05
C GLU A 148 8.63 11.25 -4.03
N TYR A 149 8.04 10.52 -3.08
CA TYR A 149 8.77 9.77 -2.05
C TYR A 149 9.75 8.74 -2.62
N TYR A 150 9.46 8.16 -3.78
CA TYR A 150 10.26 7.09 -4.38
C TYR A 150 11.25 7.58 -5.43
N LYS A 151 11.26 8.87 -5.79
CA LYS A 151 12.16 9.41 -6.83
C LYS A 151 13.64 9.36 -6.45
N ASP A 152 13.96 9.36 -5.16
CA ASP A 152 15.33 9.30 -4.63
C ASP A 152 15.67 7.95 -3.97
N LYS A 153 14.73 6.99 -3.97
CA LYS A 153 14.88 5.71 -3.29
C LYS A 153 15.47 4.65 -4.23
N PRO A 154 16.18 3.65 -3.67
CA PRO A 154 16.57 2.49 -4.45
C PRO A 154 15.33 1.75 -4.97
N TYR A 155 15.44 1.24 -6.20
CA TYR A 155 14.38 0.45 -6.82
C TYR A 155 14.00 -0.73 -5.93
N ARG A 156 12.73 -0.73 -5.47
CA ARG A 156 12.16 -1.69 -4.53
C ARG A 156 12.99 -1.69 -3.23
N ALA A 157 12.59 -0.89 -2.25
CA ALA A 157 13.19 -0.96 -0.92
C ALA A 157 12.52 -2.09 -0.12
N ALA A 158 13.32 -2.87 0.63
CA ALA A 158 12.78 -3.71 1.68
C ALA A 158 12.14 -2.81 2.75
N LYS A 159 11.04 -3.28 3.34
CA LYS A 159 10.38 -2.59 4.47
C LYS A 159 10.67 -3.35 5.75
N HIS A 160 10.70 -2.61 6.86
CA HIS A 160 10.74 -3.22 8.17
C HIS A 160 9.45 -4.00 8.40
N ALA A 161 9.61 -5.22 8.89
CA ALA A 161 8.54 -6.04 9.41
C ALA A 161 8.50 -5.95 10.93
N LYS A 162 7.35 -6.30 11.50
CA LYS A 162 7.21 -6.57 12.93
C LYS A 162 8.28 -7.58 13.36
N ASP A 163 8.91 -7.37 14.53
CA ASP A 163 10.00 -8.18 15.09
C ASP A 163 11.40 -7.98 14.46
N ASP A 164 11.67 -6.78 13.92
CA ASP A 164 13.02 -6.30 13.55
C ASP A 164 13.73 -7.11 12.45
N PHE A 165 12.97 -7.56 11.45
CA PHE A 165 13.53 -8.09 10.21
C PHE A 165 13.07 -7.27 9.00
N ASN A 166 13.88 -7.29 7.95
CA ASN A 166 13.56 -6.65 6.67
C ASN A 166 12.99 -7.69 5.72
N ASP A 167 11.87 -7.36 5.07
CA ASP A 167 11.28 -8.23 4.07
C ASP A 167 10.75 -7.44 2.87
N TRP A 168 10.61 -8.16 1.76
CA TRP A 168 10.05 -7.66 0.52
C TRP A 168 8.54 -7.65 0.61
N HIS A 169 7.95 -6.45 0.57
CA HIS A 169 6.51 -6.30 0.59
C HIS A 169 5.86 -6.74 -0.73
N ARG A 170 4.61 -7.24 -0.65
CA ARG A 170 3.82 -7.56 -1.84
C ARG A 170 3.50 -6.29 -2.65
N MET A 171 3.44 -6.47 -3.98
CA MET A 171 3.08 -5.45 -4.95
C MET A 171 1.90 -5.92 -5.80
N ARG A 172 1.08 -4.99 -6.31
CA ARG A 172 -0.06 -5.37 -7.17
C ARG A 172 0.35 -5.90 -8.54
N SER A 173 1.58 -5.61 -8.96
CA SER A 173 2.18 -6.14 -10.19
C SER A 173 2.98 -7.42 -9.95
N ALA A 174 2.49 -8.31 -9.08
CA ALA A 174 3.21 -9.52 -8.71
C ALA A 174 3.49 -10.37 -9.95
N TYR A 175 4.77 -10.66 -10.22
CA TYR A 175 5.17 -11.60 -11.26
C TYR A 175 5.35 -12.99 -10.66
N ARG A 176 4.88 -14.04 -11.35
CA ARG A 176 5.18 -15.42 -10.95
C ARG A 176 6.66 -15.71 -11.27
N GLY A 177 7.53 -15.57 -10.29
CA GLY A 177 8.93 -16.00 -10.41
C GLY A 177 9.07 -17.53 -10.44
N ASN A 178 10.29 -18.02 -10.69
CA ASN A 178 10.61 -19.47 -10.71
C ASN A 178 10.42 -20.18 -9.34
N SER A 179 10.31 -19.40 -8.26
CA SER A 179 10.17 -19.87 -6.88
C SER A 179 8.76 -20.35 -6.51
N CYS A 180 7.81 -20.43 -7.46
CA CYS A 180 6.52 -21.10 -7.26
C CYS A 180 6.62 -22.65 -7.29
N ASN A 181 7.82 -23.19 -7.54
CA ASN A 181 8.13 -24.61 -7.50
C ASN A 181 8.80 -25.01 -6.18
N THR A 182 8.19 -24.82 -5.01
CA THR A 182 8.74 -25.47 -3.81
C THR A 182 8.60 -26.99 -3.97
N TRP A 183 9.66 -27.71 -3.63
CA TRP A 183 9.81 -29.15 -3.84
C TRP A 183 9.03 -29.90 -2.76
N CYS A 184 8.07 -30.74 -3.13
CA CYS A 184 7.56 -31.78 -2.23
C CYS A 184 8.36 -33.05 -2.46
N VAL A 185 8.91 -33.61 -1.37
CA VAL A 185 9.61 -34.90 -1.38
C VAL A 185 8.66 -35.94 -0.83
N TYR A 186 8.22 -36.87 -1.67
CA TYR A 186 7.43 -38.02 -1.22
C TYR A 186 8.29 -38.94 -0.36
N SER A 187 7.68 -39.70 0.55
CA SER A 187 8.37 -40.70 1.39
C SER A 187 9.14 -41.77 0.59
N GLY A 188 8.89 -41.89 -0.72
CA GLY A 188 9.63 -42.72 -1.67
C GLY A 188 10.79 -42.03 -2.42
N GLY A 189 11.17 -40.80 -2.04
CA GLY A 189 12.30 -40.07 -2.61
C GLY A 189 12.04 -39.32 -3.93
N GLY A 190 10.82 -39.36 -4.46
CA GLY A 190 10.43 -38.58 -5.63
C GLY A 190 10.27 -37.10 -5.29
N VAL A 191 10.90 -36.23 -6.08
CA VAL A 191 10.76 -34.77 -5.98
C VAL A 191 9.71 -34.30 -6.99
N SER A 192 8.67 -33.61 -6.53
CA SER A 192 7.69 -32.93 -7.39
C SER A 192 7.83 -31.41 -7.22
N GLY A 193 8.09 -30.72 -8.33
CA GLY A 193 8.07 -29.26 -8.38
C GLY A 193 6.63 -28.77 -8.55
N GLY A 194 6.15 -27.94 -7.62
CA GLY A 194 4.86 -27.28 -7.79
C GLY A 194 4.12 -26.82 -6.54
N PHE A 195 4.78 -26.69 -5.39
CA PHE A 195 4.11 -26.12 -4.21
C PHE A 195 4.42 -24.63 -4.13
N GLY A 196 3.38 -23.80 -4.26
CA GLY A 196 3.54 -22.35 -4.29
C GLY A 196 3.95 -21.77 -2.95
N ALA A 197 4.63 -20.64 -3.06
CA ALA A 197 5.11 -19.80 -1.99
C ALA A 197 3.97 -18.98 -1.35
N TYR A 198 2.95 -19.64 -0.80
CA TYR A 198 1.65 -18.99 -0.57
C TYR A 198 1.61 -18.04 0.64
N TYR A 199 2.37 -18.32 1.70
CA TYR A 199 2.13 -17.73 3.04
C TYR A 199 3.16 -16.72 3.55
N PHE A 200 4.27 -16.48 2.85
CA PHE A 200 5.45 -15.85 3.48
C PHE A 200 5.74 -14.42 3.03
N MET A 201 4.74 -13.69 2.53
CA MET A 201 4.93 -12.29 2.17
C MET A 201 3.83 -11.42 2.75
N ARG A 202 4.26 -10.43 3.54
CA ARG A 202 3.41 -9.38 4.10
C ARG A 202 3.16 -8.26 3.11
N CYS A 203 2.17 -7.44 3.37
CA CYS A 203 1.90 -6.23 2.60
C CYS A 203 2.10 -4.95 3.43
N ALA A 204 2.38 -3.85 2.72
CA ALA A 204 2.36 -2.49 3.23
C ALA A 204 1.36 -1.69 2.39
N PRO A 205 0.06 -1.75 2.74
CA PRO A 205 -1.00 -1.11 1.95
C PRO A 205 -0.88 0.41 1.93
N ALA A 206 -1.33 0.98 0.83
CA ALA A 206 -1.48 2.41 0.60
C ALA A 206 -2.95 2.77 0.40
N CYS A 207 -3.30 4.01 0.69
CA CYS A 207 -4.59 4.60 0.38
C CYS A 207 -4.43 6.10 0.13
N ALA A 208 -5.41 6.70 -0.52
CA ALA A 208 -5.50 8.15 -0.68
C ALA A 208 -6.55 8.73 0.26
N ILE A 209 -6.27 9.91 0.81
CA ILE A 209 -7.22 10.71 1.60
C ILE A 209 -7.71 11.88 0.73
N GLY A 210 -9.02 12.19 0.77
CA GLY A 210 -9.61 13.33 0.04
C GLY A 210 -11.03 13.75 0.41
#